data_AF-A0A7V9GZQ7-F1
#
_entry.id   AF-A0A7V9GZQ7-F1
#
_cell.length_a   1.000
_cell.length_b   1.000
_cell.length_c   1.000
_cell.angle_alpha   90.00
_cell.angle_beta   90.00
_cell.angle_gamma   90.00
#
_symmetry.space_group_name_H-M   'P 1'
#
loop_
_entity.id
_entity.type
_entity.pdbx_description
1 polymer ?
#
loop_
_entity_poly.entity_id
_entity_poly.type
_entity_poly.pdbx_seq_one_letter_code
_entity_poly.pdbx_strand_id
1 'polypeptide(L)'
;MSLVETATDHELSSVTRGLRDQLRDQLSPECIITDRTRLRTYECDAITGYRVVPSLVALPESTAEVAAVVAACAAQGVPFVARGAGTGLSGGALPVADGVVICLARMRRVLDIDLPNQRMTVEPGVTNADISRAVAAHDLYYAPDPSSQTVCTIGGNIAENSGGAHC
;
A
#
# COMPACT_ATOMS: atom_id res chain seq x y z
N MET A 1 -22.94 28.78 12.22
CA MET A 1 -23.59 27.61 11.57
C MET A 1 -22.73 27.26 10.37
N SER A 2 -21.83 26.28 10.36
CA SER A 2 -21.71 25.04 11.13
C SER A 2 -20.24 24.77 11.46
N LEU A 3 -20.00 24.29 12.68
CA LEU A 3 -18.72 23.82 13.19
C LEU A 3 -18.28 22.55 12.46
N VAL A 4 -17.10 22.55 11.85
CA VAL A 4 -16.35 21.33 11.49
C VAL A 4 -14.89 21.56 11.87
N GLU A 5 -14.66 21.82 13.16
CA GLU A 5 -13.33 21.70 13.75
C GLU A 5 -13.26 20.27 14.28
N THR A 6 -12.74 19.37 13.45
CA THR A 6 -12.62 17.95 13.79
C THR A 6 -11.46 17.80 14.77
N ALA A 7 -11.76 17.29 15.97
CA ALA A 7 -10.75 16.82 16.91
C ALA A 7 -9.80 15.83 16.21
N THR A 8 -8.47 16.03 16.30
CA THR A 8 -7.40 14.99 16.25
C THR A 8 -5.96 15.53 16.14
N ASP A 9 -5.69 16.84 16.19
CA ASP A 9 -4.29 17.34 16.09
C ASP A 9 -3.44 17.18 17.38
N HIS A 10 -4.06 16.81 18.50
CA HIS A 10 -3.42 16.84 19.83
C HIS A 10 -2.58 15.61 20.20
N GLU A 11 -2.58 14.53 19.40
CA GLU A 11 -1.85 13.28 19.70
C GLU A 11 -0.66 12.97 18.78
N LEU A 12 -0.45 13.73 17.69
CA LEU A 12 0.69 13.47 16.80
C LEU A 12 2.00 13.97 17.41
N SER A 13 3.04 13.12 17.35
CA SER A 13 4.40 13.53 17.69
C SER A 13 4.85 14.70 16.81
N SER A 14 5.81 15.50 17.28
CA SER A 14 6.39 16.59 16.48
C SER A 14 6.98 16.08 15.15
N VAL A 15 7.59 14.89 15.18
CA VAL A 15 8.14 14.20 14.01
C VAL A 15 7.04 13.85 13.03
N THR A 16 5.97 13.17 13.49
CA THR A 16 4.85 12.77 12.62
C THR A 16 4.14 14.00 12.02
N ARG A 17 3.99 15.07 12.79
CA ARG A 17 3.43 16.34 12.30
C ARG A 17 4.31 16.95 11.21
N GLY A 18 5.62 17.05 11.44
CA GLY A 18 6.58 17.56 10.45
C GLY A 18 6.58 16.75 9.16
N LEU A 19 6.55 15.41 9.27
CA LEU A 19 6.45 14.52 8.12
C LEU A 19 5.14 14.70 7.34
N ARG A 20 4.00 14.72 8.04
CA ARG A 20 2.69 14.98 7.43
C ARG A 20 2.69 16.29 6.65
N ASP A 21 3.20 17.36 7.26
CA ASP A 21 3.19 18.69 6.66
C ASP A 21 4.11 18.76 5.44
N GLN A 22 5.29 18.10 5.48
CA GLN A 22 6.16 17.97 4.30
C GLN A 22 5.48 17.19 3.16
N LEU A 23 4.73 16.13 3.47
CA LEU A 23 4.08 15.30 2.44
C LEU A 23 2.88 15.98 1.77
N ARG A 24 2.26 16.98 2.41
CA ARG A 24 1.13 17.73 1.83
C ARG A 24 1.49 18.51 0.57
N ASP A 25 2.77 18.79 0.36
CA ASP A 25 3.25 19.44 -0.87
C ASP A 25 3.32 18.47 -2.07
N GLN A 26 3.30 17.16 -1.82
CA GLN A 26 3.55 16.12 -2.82
C GLN A 26 2.35 15.18 -3.01
N LEU A 27 1.57 14.96 -1.95
CA LEU A 27 0.43 14.05 -1.92
C LEU A 27 -0.85 14.84 -1.60
N SER A 28 -1.95 14.47 -2.24
CA SER A 28 -3.27 15.01 -1.89
C SER A 28 -3.62 14.69 -0.43
N PRO A 29 -4.35 15.57 0.29
CA PRO A 29 -4.66 15.39 1.71
C PRO A 29 -5.34 14.04 2.04
N GLU A 30 -6.18 13.52 1.14
CA GLU A 30 -6.86 12.24 1.27
C GLU A 30 -5.93 11.01 1.15
N CYS A 31 -4.71 11.22 0.64
CA CYS A 31 -3.66 10.21 0.56
C CYS A 31 -2.81 10.15 1.83
N ILE A 32 -3.04 11.04 2.80
CA ILE A 32 -2.33 11.08 4.07
C ILE A 32 -3.32 10.82 5.20
N ILE A 33 -3.20 9.68 5.87
CA ILE A 33 -4.06 9.30 6.99
C ILE A 33 -3.27 9.47 8.28
N THR A 34 -3.80 10.31 9.18
CA THR A 34 -3.35 10.44 10.57
C THR A 34 -4.49 10.28 11.57
N ASP A 35 -5.73 10.10 11.10
CA ASP A 35 -6.87 9.80 11.98
C ASP A 35 -6.70 8.41 12.60
N ARG A 36 -6.74 8.35 13.94
CA ARG A 36 -6.45 7.14 14.71
C ARG A 36 -7.41 5.99 14.41
N THR A 37 -8.66 6.27 14.07
CA THR A 37 -9.63 5.23 13.71
C THR A 37 -9.30 4.61 12.35
N ARG A 38 -8.98 5.45 11.36
CA ARG A 38 -8.58 5.00 10.02
C ARG A 38 -7.21 4.31 10.01
N LEU A 39 -6.28 4.70 10.88
CA LEU A 39 -4.98 4.04 11.01
C LEU A 39 -5.12 2.56 11.42
N ARG A 40 -6.14 2.20 12.21
CA ARG A 40 -6.38 0.81 12.63
C ARG A 40 -6.66 -0.14 11.46
N THR A 41 -7.12 0.35 10.32
CA THR A 41 -7.26 -0.48 9.10
C THR A 41 -5.92 -1.07 8.64
N TYR A 42 -4.80 -0.45 9.05
CA TYR A 42 -3.46 -0.80 8.64
C TYR A 42 -2.63 -1.43 9.76
N GLU A 43 -3.22 -1.76 10.92
CA GLU A 43 -2.47 -2.16 12.13
C GLU A 43 -1.83 -3.55 12.05
N CYS A 44 -2.24 -4.39 11.10
CA CYS A 44 -1.66 -5.71 10.83
C CYS A 44 -1.92 -6.12 9.37
N ASP A 45 -1.19 -7.11 8.88
CA ASP A 45 -1.58 -7.91 7.71
C ASP A 45 -2.58 -9.00 8.14
N ALA A 46 -2.67 -10.12 7.42
CA ALA A 46 -3.60 -11.19 7.77
C ALA A 46 -3.19 -11.97 9.04
N ILE A 47 -2.00 -11.74 9.61
CA ILE A 47 -1.60 -12.30 10.91
C ILE A 47 -2.17 -11.48 12.08
N THR A 48 -3.48 -11.60 12.30
CA THR A 48 -4.21 -10.72 13.23
C THR A 48 -3.82 -10.80 14.72
N GLY A 49 -2.95 -11.74 15.09
CA GLY A 49 -2.39 -11.87 16.44
C GLY A 49 -1.32 -10.82 16.78
N TYR A 50 -0.71 -10.18 15.78
CA TYR A 50 0.27 -9.11 15.95
C TYR A 50 -0.28 -7.82 15.36
N ARG A 51 -0.38 -6.76 16.18
CA ARG A 51 -0.99 -5.49 15.76
C ARG A 51 -0.20 -4.31 16.30
N VAL A 52 0.09 -3.36 15.43
CA VAL A 52 0.75 -2.10 15.76
C VAL A 52 0.07 -1.00 14.95
N VAL A 53 -0.53 -0.01 15.61
CA VAL A 53 -1.12 1.14 14.92
C VAL A 53 0.04 2.07 14.50
N PRO A 54 0.22 2.35 13.20
CA PRO A 54 1.26 3.27 12.74
C PRO A 54 0.90 4.72 13.08
N SER A 55 1.90 5.61 13.03
CA SER A 55 1.70 7.04 13.23
C SER A 55 1.08 7.75 12.02
N LEU A 56 1.31 7.22 10.82
CA LEU A 56 0.85 7.78 9.55
C LEU A 56 0.72 6.67 8.49
N VAL A 57 -0.29 6.77 7.62
CA VAL A 57 -0.38 5.97 6.39
C VAL A 57 -0.35 6.90 5.19
N ALA A 58 0.53 6.61 4.23
CA ALA A 58 0.57 7.26 2.93
C ALA A 58 -0.04 6.34 1.87
N LEU A 59 -0.87 6.90 0.99
CA LEU A 59 -1.54 6.22 -0.11
C LEU A 59 -1.12 6.84 -1.45
N PRO A 60 0.15 6.68 -1.87
CA PRO A 60 0.65 7.27 -3.11
C PRO A 60 -0.08 6.70 -4.34
N GLU A 61 -0.23 7.54 -5.36
CA GLU A 61 -0.87 7.19 -6.64
C GLU A 61 0.13 7.19 -7.80
N SER A 62 1.40 7.51 -7.52
CA SER A 62 2.48 7.54 -8.51
C SER A 62 3.83 7.12 -7.93
N THR A 63 4.77 6.71 -8.80
CA THR A 63 6.15 6.42 -8.41
C THR A 63 6.85 7.63 -7.79
N ALA A 64 6.55 8.83 -8.28
CA ALA A 64 7.12 10.08 -7.75
C ALA A 64 6.66 10.33 -6.30
N GLU A 65 5.38 10.10 -5.99
CA GLU A 65 4.87 10.19 -4.63
C GLU A 65 5.47 9.13 -3.70
N VAL A 66 5.63 7.88 -4.17
CA VAL A 66 6.33 6.84 -3.39
C VAL A 66 7.75 7.31 -3.04
N ALA A 67 8.49 7.81 -4.04
CA ALA A 67 9.85 8.31 -3.84
C ALA A 67 9.88 9.49 -2.85
N ALA A 68 8.92 10.41 -2.92
CA ALA A 68 8.80 11.53 -1.99
C ALA A 68 8.55 11.04 -0.55
N VAL A 69 7.67 10.06 -0.35
CA VAL A 69 7.40 9.49 0.98
C VAL A 69 8.64 8.82 1.55
N VAL A 70 9.31 7.98 0.77
CA VAL A 70 10.54 7.28 1.20
C VAL A 70 11.65 8.28 1.51
N ALA A 71 11.85 9.30 0.67
CA ALA A 71 12.85 10.33 0.88
C ALA A 71 12.58 11.15 2.15
N ALA A 72 11.32 11.50 2.42
CA ALA A 72 10.93 12.22 3.62
C ALA A 72 11.14 11.38 4.89
N CYS A 73 10.78 10.08 4.85
CA CYS A 73 11.05 9.15 5.94
C CYS A 73 12.56 9.03 6.22
N ALA A 74 13.37 8.86 5.17
CA ALA A 74 14.82 8.76 5.28
C ALA A 74 15.46 10.03 5.84
N ALA A 75 15.03 11.22 5.37
CA ALA A 75 15.55 12.51 5.85
C ALA A 75 15.26 12.75 7.34
N GLN A 76 14.16 12.21 7.86
CA GLN A 76 13.73 12.40 9.25
C GLN A 76 14.07 11.19 10.15
N GLY A 77 14.67 10.13 9.61
CA GLY A 77 14.94 8.89 10.35
C GLY A 77 13.69 8.14 10.80
N VAL A 78 12.56 8.33 10.12
CA VAL A 78 11.29 7.67 10.43
C VAL A 78 11.25 6.31 9.72
N PRO A 79 11.02 5.19 10.45
CA PRO A 79 10.90 3.88 9.82
C PRO A 79 9.61 3.78 9.00
N PHE A 80 9.65 3.00 7.92
CA PHE A 80 8.46 2.74 7.12
C PHE A 80 8.36 1.28 6.72
N VAL A 81 7.14 0.84 6.41
CA VAL A 81 6.84 -0.46 5.82
C VAL A 81 5.99 -0.28 4.57
N ALA A 82 6.29 -1.04 3.52
CA ALA A 82 5.45 -1.09 2.32
C ALA A 82 4.31 -2.09 2.51
N ARG A 83 3.13 -1.78 1.97
CA ARG A 83 1.96 -2.64 2.08
C ARG A 83 1.17 -2.65 0.77
N GLY A 84 0.85 -3.85 0.28
CA GLY A 84 -0.17 -4.06 -0.75
C GLY A 84 -1.58 -4.10 -0.16
N ALA A 85 -2.35 -5.15 -0.44
CA ALA A 85 -3.64 -5.37 0.20
C ALA A 85 -3.55 -5.82 1.67
N GLY A 86 -2.40 -6.30 2.13
CA GLY A 86 -2.21 -6.79 3.50
C GLY A 86 -2.77 -8.20 3.74
N THR A 87 -2.77 -9.06 2.71
CA THR A 87 -3.22 -10.46 2.79
C THR A 87 -2.11 -11.43 3.24
N GLY A 88 -0.88 -10.94 3.43
CA GLY A 88 0.26 -11.76 3.85
C GLY A 88 0.10 -12.32 5.26
N LEU A 89 0.71 -13.49 5.50
CA LEU A 89 0.68 -14.21 6.78
C LEU A 89 2.06 -14.30 7.45
N SER A 90 3.04 -13.56 6.93
CA SER A 90 4.43 -13.54 7.40
C SER A 90 4.69 -12.48 8.47
N GLY A 91 3.82 -11.47 8.60
CA GLY A 91 4.11 -10.26 9.36
C GLY A 91 4.99 -9.25 8.60
N GLY A 92 5.30 -9.50 7.33
CA GLY A 92 6.16 -8.64 6.50
C GLY A 92 5.62 -7.21 6.32
N ALA A 93 4.31 -7.01 6.46
CA ALA A 93 3.66 -5.70 6.42
C ALA A 93 3.19 -5.20 7.80
N LEU A 94 3.72 -5.75 8.90
CA LEU A 94 3.45 -5.26 10.25
C LEU A 94 4.04 -3.85 10.43
N PRO A 95 3.26 -2.85 10.87
CA PRO A 95 3.76 -1.50 11.07
C PRO A 95 4.70 -1.34 12.26
N VAL A 96 5.42 -0.22 12.28
CA VAL A 96 6.12 0.30 13.46
C VAL A 96 5.27 1.43 14.05
N ALA A 97 5.16 1.50 15.39
CA ALA A 97 4.24 2.42 16.08
C ALA A 97 4.47 3.88 15.67
N ASP A 98 5.73 4.33 15.71
CA ASP A 98 6.13 5.67 15.29
C ASP A 98 6.54 5.74 13.81
N GLY A 99 6.16 4.74 13.02
CA GLY A 99 6.52 4.61 11.62
C GLY A 99 5.40 4.99 10.65
N VAL A 100 5.70 4.80 9.37
CA VAL A 100 4.80 5.05 8.24
C VAL A 100 4.44 3.74 7.55
N VAL A 101 3.17 3.55 7.24
CA VAL A 101 2.75 2.54 6.25
C VAL A 101 2.64 3.21 4.89
N ILE A 102 3.38 2.72 3.89
CA ILE A 102 3.25 3.13 2.49
C ILE A 102 2.36 2.10 1.80
N CYS A 103 1.07 2.42 1.64
CA CYS A 103 0.09 1.51 1.06
C CYS A 103 -0.07 1.76 -0.44
N LEU A 104 0.34 0.78 -1.25
CA LEU A 104 0.40 0.86 -2.71
C LEU A 104 -0.92 0.50 -3.40
N ALA A 105 -2.00 0.28 -2.63
CA ALA A 105 -3.29 -0.20 -3.14
C ALA A 105 -3.99 0.74 -4.13
N ARG A 106 -3.56 2.01 -4.21
CA ARG A 106 -4.11 2.98 -5.19
C ARG A 106 -3.40 2.97 -6.54
N MET A 107 -2.18 2.44 -6.61
CA MET A 107 -1.41 2.29 -7.85
C MET A 107 -1.88 1.03 -8.59
N ARG A 108 -2.99 1.12 -9.32
CA ARG A 108 -3.73 -0.03 -9.91
C ARG A 108 -3.88 0.01 -11.43
N ARG A 109 -3.01 0.71 -12.14
CA ARG A 109 -3.04 0.82 -13.60
C ARG A 109 -2.31 -0.36 -14.25
N VAL A 110 -2.90 -0.88 -15.33
CA VAL A 110 -2.17 -1.65 -16.34
C VAL A 110 -1.52 -0.63 -17.29
N LEU A 111 -0.21 -0.68 -17.39
CA LEU A 111 0.58 0.31 -18.13
C LEU A 111 0.86 -0.14 -19.57
N ASP A 112 1.04 -1.44 -19.79
CA ASP A 112 1.31 -2.03 -21.11
C ASP A 112 0.92 -3.52 -21.15
N ILE A 113 0.46 -3.99 -22.31
CA ILE A 113 0.16 -5.41 -22.58
C ILE A 113 0.80 -5.79 -23.92
N ASP A 114 1.86 -6.60 -23.87
CA ASP A 114 2.58 -7.13 -25.02
C ASP A 114 2.20 -8.62 -25.19
N LEU A 115 1.09 -8.85 -25.88
CA LEU A 115 0.53 -10.18 -26.11
C LEU A 115 1.48 -11.13 -26.87
N PRO A 116 2.16 -10.71 -27.96
CA PRO A 116 3.11 -11.57 -28.66
C PRO A 116 4.22 -12.11 -27.77
N ASN A 117 4.69 -11.31 -26.81
CA ASN A 117 5.74 -11.72 -25.87
C ASN A 117 5.21 -12.21 -24.52
N GLN A 118 3.89 -12.30 -24.34
CA GLN A 118 3.23 -12.69 -23.08
C GLN A 118 3.72 -11.86 -21.88
N ARG A 119 3.85 -10.54 -22.06
CA ARG A 119 4.31 -9.60 -21.02
C ARG A 119 3.22 -8.60 -20.69
N MET A 120 3.19 -8.20 -19.42
CA MET A 120 2.35 -7.10 -18.95
C MET A 120 3.15 -6.23 -18.00
N THR A 121 3.07 -4.92 -18.18
CA THR A 121 3.61 -3.95 -17.24
C THR A 121 2.46 -3.39 -16.43
N VAL A 122 2.52 -3.50 -15.11
CA VAL A 122 1.47 -3.05 -14.19
C VAL A 122 2.04 -2.27 -13.02
N GLU A 123 1.19 -1.45 -12.42
CA GLU A 123 1.45 -0.88 -11.11
C GLU A 123 1.32 -1.93 -9.98
N PRO A 124 2.01 -1.74 -8.84
CA PRO A 124 2.12 -2.77 -7.80
C PRO A 124 0.80 -3.12 -7.09
N GLY A 125 -0.21 -2.24 -7.16
CA GLY A 125 -1.53 -2.43 -6.54
C GLY A 125 -2.53 -3.18 -7.42
N VAL A 126 -2.16 -3.59 -8.64
CA VAL A 126 -3.02 -4.42 -9.50
C VAL A 126 -3.15 -5.83 -8.89
N THR A 127 -4.36 -6.39 -8.86
CA THR A 127 -4.62 -7.73 -8.34
C THR A 127 -4.34 -8.83 -9.37
N ASN A 128 -4.06 -10.05 -8.92
CA ASN A 128 -3.88 -11.19 -9.83
C ASN A 128 -5.14 -11.42 -10.69
N ALA A 129 -6.31 -11.35 -10.04
CA ALA A 129 -7.59 -11.48 -10.73
C ALA A 129 -7.79 -10.42 -11.81
N ASP A 130 -7.35 -9.18 -11.59
CA ASP A 130 -7.46 -8.11 -12.59
C ASP A 130 -6.51 -8.34 -13.78
N ILE A 131 -5.32 -8.91 -13.55
CA ILE A 131 -4.39 -9.28 -14.64
C ILE A 131 -4.98 -10.37 -15.50
N SER A 132 -5.45 -11.46 -14.90
CA SER A 132 -6.09 -12.54 -15.64
C SER A 132 -7.32 -12.04 -16.41
N ARG A 133 -8.11 -11.14 -15.81
CA ARG A 133 -9.26 -10.53 -16.51
C ARG A 133 -8.83 -9.67 -17.70
N ALA A 134 -7.73 -8.94 -17.60
CA ALA A 134 -7.25 -8.07 -18.66
C ALA A 134 -6.81 -8.82 -19.94
N VAL A 135 -6.43 -10.11 -19.81
CA VAL A 135 -5.98 -10.93 -20.95
C VAL A 135 -6.88 -12.13 -21.27
N ALA A 136 -7.99 -12.30 -20.54
CA ALA A 136 -8.90 -13.45 -20.69
C ALA A 136 -9.45 -13.62 -22.12
N ALA A 137 -9.66 -12.52 -22.86
CA ALA A 137 -10.13 -12.55 -24.25
C ALA A 137 -9.10 -13.14 -25.24
N HIS A 138 -7.87 -13.38 -24.79
CA HIS A 138 -6.77 -13.94 -25.56
C HIS A 138 -6.40 -15.36 -25.10
N ASP A 139 -7.27 -16.03 -24.34
CA ASP A 139 -7.02 -17.37 -23.76
C ASP A 139 -5.75 -17.43 -22.88
N LEU A 140 -5.35 -16.28 -22.31
CA LEU A 140 -4.23 -16.13 -21.40
C LEU A 140 -4.73 -15.86 -19.97
N TYR A 141 -3.88 -16.15 -18.99
CA TYR A 141 -4.10 -15.84 -17.58
C TYR A 141 -2.77 -15.66 -16.84
N TYR A 142 -2.81 -15.05 -15.65
CA TYR A 142 -1.65 -14.97 -14.76
C TYR A 142 -1.59 -16.21 -13.87
N ALA A 143 -0.51 -16.99 -14.02
CA ALA A 143 -0.43 -18.32 -13.43
C ALA A 143 -0.30 -18.36 -11.89
N PRO A 144 0.49 -17.49 -11.22
CA PRO A 144 0.54 -17.50 -9.76
C PRO A 144 -0.83 -17.22 -9.14
N ASP A 145 -1.33 -18.20 -8.39
CA ASP A 145 -2.71 -18.28 -7.93
C ASP A 145 -2.81 -18.49 -6.41
N PRO A 146 -2.25 -17.58 -5.58
CA PRO A 146 -2.43 -17.66 -4.14
C PRO A 146 -3.93 -17.68 -3.82
N SER A 147 -4.33 -18.30 -2.70
CA SER A 147 -5.74 -18.37 -2.29
C SER A 147 -6.40 -16.98 -2.16
N SER A 148 -5.59 -15.94 -1.96
CA SER A 148 -6.01 -14.54 -1.91
C SER A 148 -5.99 -13.82 -3.27
N GLN A 149 -5.86 -14.50 -4.41
CA GLN A 149 -5.73 -13.93 -5.77
C GLN A 149 -6.76 -12.87 -6.17
N THR A 150 -7.93 -12.88 -5.54
CA THR A 150 -8.99 -11.87 -5.75
C THR A 150 -8.71 -10.53 -5.07
N VAL A 151 -7.74 -10.50 -4.15
CA VAL A 151 -7.42 -9.35 -3.28
C VAL A 151 -5.92 -9.05 -3.26
N CYS A 152 -5.04 -10.05 -3.28
CA CYS A 152 -3.59 -9.83 -3.26
C CYS A 152 -3.14 -9.06 -4.51
N THR A 153 -2.11 -8.25 -4.33
CA THR A 153 -1.60 -7.34 -5.35
C THR A 153 -0.24 -7.80 -5.84
N ILE A 154 0.11 -7.51 -7.10
CA ILE A 154 1.37 -7.95 -7.70
C ILE A 154 2.60 -7.53 -6.90
N GLY A 155 2.63 -6.30 -6.38
CA GLY A 155 3.73 -5.84 -5.54
C GLY A 155 3.92 -6.68 -4.28
N GLY A 156 2.82 -7.15 -3.67
CA GLY A 156 2.87 -8.02 -2.51
C GLY A 156 3.36 -9.42 -2.86
N ASN A 157 2.88 -9.97 -3.98
CA ASN A 157 3.31 -11.29 -4.42
C ASN A 157 4.80 -11.35 -4.72
N ILE A 158 5.33 -10.31 -5.38
CA ILE A 158 6.76 -10.20 -5.67
C ILE A 158 7.56 -10.08 -4.37
N ALA A 159 7.11 -9.24 -3.43
CA ALA A 159 7.79 -9.04 -2.14
C ALA A 159 7.85 -10.32 -1.29
N GLU A 160 6.81 -11.15 -1.34
CA GLU A 160 6.71 -12.37 -0.54
C GLU A 160 7.07 -13.64 -1.33
N ASN A 161 7.50 -13.52 -2.59
CA ASN A 161 7.72 -14.64 -3.51
C ASN A 161 6.55 -15.64 -3.51
N SER A 162 5.33 -15.12 -3.66
CA SER A 162 4.10 -15.90 -3.51
C SER A 162 3.89 -16.92 -4.62
N GLY A 163 3.57 -18.16 -4.22
CA GLY A 163 3.09 -19.23 -5.12
C GLY A 163 1.57 -19.38 -5.07
N GLY A 164 1.08 -20.60 -5.31
CA GLY A 164 -0.33 -20.94 -5.39
C GLY A 164 -0.55 -22.44 -5.59
N ALA A 165 -1.81 -22.87 -5.73
CA ALA A 165 -2.15 -24.30 -5.77
C ALA A 165 -1.77 -24.96 -7.10
N HIS A 166 -1.60 -24.17 -8.17
CA HIS A 166 -1.30 -24.64 -9.51
C HIS A 166 0.15 -24.36 -9.94
N CYS A 167 1.02 -23.92 -9.03
CA CYS A 167 2.43 -23.62 -9.28
C CYS A 167 3.41 -24.34 -8.35
#